data_AF-A0A285ULG1-F1
#
_entry.id   AF-A0A285ULG1-F1
#
_cell.length_a   1.000
_cell.length_b   1.000
_cell.length_c   1.000
_cell.angle_alpha   90.00
_cell.angle_beta   90.00
_cell.angle_gamma   90.00
#
_symmetry.space_group_name_H-M   'P 1'
#
loop_
_entity.id
_entity.type
_entity.pdbx_description
1 polymer ?
#
loop_
_entity_poly.entity_id
_entity_poly.type
_entity_poly.pdbx_seq_one_letter_code
_entity_poly.pdbx_strand_id
1 'polypeptide(L)'
;MFGIVLILFLLTFLIINNSLSNVTRIQLPVNSVEDYKKEFEEIENLLYGDPGVMNKVNSELLENGYAFQATIAGVSLNDIQVKIVLYNNEATEEEQEKVKTIFYEIIKEYNLDPNAFSLVISDK
;
A
#
# COMPACT_ATOMS: atom_id res chain seq x y z
N MET A 1 -8.86 -18.65 52.57
CA MET A 1 -7.93 -19.32 51.63
C MET A 1 -8.17 -18.95 50.16
N PHE A 2 -9.41 -18.78 49.70
CA PHE A 2 -9.73 -18.47 48.29
C PHE A 2 -9.18 -17.12 47.78
N GLY A 3 -9.08 -16.09 48.62
CA GLY A 3 -8.59 -14.76 48.18
C GLY A 3 -7.12 -14.72 47.76
N ILE A 4 -6.26 -15.50 48.41
CA ILE A 4 -4.82 -15.54 48.09
C ILE A 4 -4.58 -16.23 46.73
N VAL A 5 -5.39 -17.24 46.42
CA VAL A 5 -5.33 -17.96 45.13
C VAL A 5 -5.73 -17.04 43.98
N LEU A 6 -6.74 -16.18 44.17
CA LEU A 6 -7.18 -15.22 43.15
C LEU A 6 -6.12 -14.14 42.87
N ILE A 7 -5.44 -13.66 43.91
CA ILE A 7 -4.36 -12.66 43.79
C ILE A 7 -3.15 -13.24 43.06
N LEU A 8 -2.77 -14.48 43.38
CA LEU A 8 -1.68 -15.18 42.68
C LEU A 8 -2.01 -15.41 41.20
N PHE A 9 -3.27 -15.73 40.88
CA PHE A 9 -3.72 -15.91 39.50
C PHE A 9 -3.69 -14.59 38.70
N LEU A 10 -4.06 -13.46 39.31
CA LEU A 10 -3.96 -12.14 38.68
C LEU A 10 -2.51 -11.73 38.42
N LEU A 11 -1.61 -12.00 39.37
CA LEU A 11 -0.19 -11.68 39.23
C LEU A 11 0.48 -12.51 38.12
N THR A 12 0.17 -13.80 38.02
CA THR A 12 0.71 -14.64 36.92
C THR A 12 0.13 -14.24 35.57
N PHE A 13 -1.16 -13.89 35.51
CA PHE A 13 -1.80 -13.40 34.28
C PHE A 13 -1.17 -12.08 33.78
N LEU A 14 -0.85 -11.16 34.69
CA LEU A 14 -0.15 -9.90 34.36
C LEU A 14 1.27 -10.15 33.85
N ILE A 15 2.02 -11.09 34.46
CA ILE A 15 3.39 -11.42 34.02
C ILE A 15 3.38 -12.08 32.64
N ILE A 16 2.44 -12.99 32.37
CA ILE A 16 2.33 -13.67 31.06
C ILE A 16 1.99 -12.67 29.95
N ASN A 17 1.01 -11.78 30.17
CA ASN A 17 0.63 -10.78 29.16
C ASN A 17 1.73 -9.74 28.92
N ASN A 18 2.51 -9.39 29.94
CA ASN A 18 3.63 -8.47 29.79
C ASN A 18 4.87 -9.14 29.16
N SER A 19 5.05 -10.45 29.35
CA SER A 19 6.16 -11.22 28.78
C SER A 19 5.94 -11.60 27.31
N LEU A 20 4.72 -11.50 26.78
CA LEU A 20 4.40 -11.86 25.40
C LEU A 20 4.59 -10.72 24.40
N SER A 21 5.33 -9.67 24.75
CA SER A 21 5.80 -8.65 23.80
C SER A 21 7.29 -8.81 23.51
N ASN A 22 7.74 -10.02 23.21
CA ASN A 22 8.96 -10.20 22.41
C ASN A 22 8.64 -9.86 20.96
N VAL A 23 8.35 -8.58 20.72
CA VAL A 23 8.41 -8.01 19.38
C VAL A 23 9.89 -8.07 19.03
N THR A 24 10.25 -8.99 18.13
CA THR A 24 11.48 -8.88 17.36
C THR A 24 11.44 -7.52 16.70
N ARG A 25 12.09 -6.52 17.31
CA ARG A 25 12.30 -5.23 16.68
C ARG A 25 13.17 -5.54 15.47
N ILE A 26 12.53 -5.63 14.31
CA ILE A 26 13.21 -5.44 13.04
C ILE A 26 13.92 -4.09 13.22
N GLN A 27 15.26 -4.13 13.34
CA GLN A 27 16.05 -2.92 13.23
C GLN A 27 15.93 -2.47 11.78
N LEU A 28 14.86 -1.72 11.51
CA LEU A 28 14.83 -0.84 10.36
C LEU A 28 16.07 0.06 10.51
N PRO A 29 16.89 0.22 9.45
CA PRO A 29 17.98 1.19 9.47
C PRO A 29 17.39 2.52 9.95
N VAL A 30 18.09 3.17 10.88
CA VAL A 30 17.65 4.43 11.50
C VAL A 30 17.71 5.54 10.46
N ASN A 31 16.76 5.53 9.53
CA ASN A 31 16.23 6.74 8.92
C ASN A 31 15.28 7.30 9.99
N SER A 32 15.39 8.59 10.27
CA SER A 32 14.58 9.19 11.33
C SER A 32 13.09 9.06 10.97
N VAL A 33 12.20 9.02 11.97
CA VAL A 33 10.74 9.04 11.74
C VAL A 33 10.34 10.19 10.80
N GLU A 34 11.12 11.27 10.81
CA GLU A 34 10.94 12.43 9.94
C GLU A 34 11.26 12.13 8.47
N ASP A 35 12.29 11.34 8.18
CA ASP A 35 12.65 10.94 6.82
C ASP A 35 11.55 10.09 6.19
N TYR A 36 10.99 9.15 6.94
CA TYR A 36 9.85 8.34 6.49
C TYR A 36 8.60 9.16 6.22
N LYS A 37 8.29 10.13 7.09
CA LYS A 37 7.15 11.03 6.87
C LYS A 37 7.33 11.84 5.60
N LYS A 38 8.53 12.37 5.38
CA LYS A 38 8.84 13.15 4.19
C LYS A 38 8.71 12.31 2.92
N GLU A 39 9.27 11.09 2.89
CA GLU A 39 9.11 10.19 1.75
C GLU A 39 7.64 9.84 1.49
N PHE A 40 6.86 9.61 2.55
CA PHE A 40 5.43 9.35 2.41
C PHE A 40 4.67 10.55 1.84
N GLU A 41 4.95 11.77 2.33
CA GLU A 41 4.36 13.01 1.80
C GLU A 41 4.76 13.25 0.33
N GLU A 42 5.99 12.93 -0.06
CA GLU A 42 6.44 13.00 -1.45
C GLU A 42 5.68 12.02 -2.35
N ILE A 43 5.49 10.77 -1.89
CA ILE A 43 4.69 9.77 -2.61
C ILE A 43 3.22 10.22 -2.69
N GLU A 44 2.62 10.69 -1.60
CA GLU A 44 1.24 11.14 -1.58
C GLU A 44 1.02 12.31 -2.55
N ASN A 45 1.91 13.31 -2.54
CA ASN A 45 1.86 14.43 -3.47
C ASN A 45 2.07 14.00 -4.93
N LEU A 46 2.98 13.05 -5.20
CA LEU A 46 3.18 12.49 -6.53
C LEU A 46 1.91 11.81 -7.07
N LEU A 47 1.27 11.00 -6.23
CA LEU A 47 0.12 10.20 -6.60
C LEU A 47 -1.16 11.03 -6.71
N TYR A 48 -1.40 11.92 -5.74
CA TYR A 48 -2.69 12.57 -5.51
C TYR A 48 -2.64 14.11 -5.42
N GLY A 49 -1.47 14.72 -5.57
CA GLY A 49 -1.32 16.17 -5.63
C GLY A 49 -1.94 16.80 -6.88
N ASP A 50 -1.55 18.04 -7.20
CA ASP A 50 -2.04 18.76 -8.38
C ASP A 50 -0.89 19.12 -9.34
N PRO A 51 -0.75 18.45 -10.51
CA PRO A 51 -1.51 17.29 -10.98
C PRO A 51 -0.94 15.96 -10.46
N GLY A 52 -1.79 15.11 -9.87
CA GLY A 52 -1.43 13.79 -9.35
C GLY A 52 -1.60 12.69 -10.39
N VAL A 53 -0.61 11.79 -10.51
CA VAL A 53 -0.59 10.78 -11.58
C VAL A 53 -1.79 9.83 -11.51
N MET A 54 -2.28 9.52 -10.30
CA MET A 54 -3.43 8.63 -10.14
C MET A 54 -4.75 9.27 -10.53
N ASN A 55 -4.84 10.61 -10.52
CA ASN A 55 -6.01 11.30 -11.03
C ASN A 55 -6.16 11.07 -12.54
N LYS A 56 -5.04 11.12 -13.29
CA LYS A 56 -5.03 10.84 -14.73
C LYS A 56 -5.30 9.36 -15.02
N VAL A 57 -4.67 8.43 -14.27
CA VAL A 57 -4.97 6.99 -14.37
C VAL A 57 -6.45 6.72 -14.15
N ASN A 58 -7.05 7.35 -13.13
CA ASN A 58 -8.46 7.16 -12.82
C ASN A 58 -9.37 7.65 -13.96
N SER A 59 -9.13 8.86 -14.48
CA SER A 59 -9.92 9.39 -15.59
C SER A 59 -9.79 8.51 -16.84
N GLU A 60 -8.58 8.10 -17.21
CA GLU A 60 -8.34 7.32 -18.43
C GLU A 60 -9.00 5.93 -18.37
N LEU A 61 -8.90 5.24 -17.23
CA LEU A 61 -9.55 3.94 -17.04
C LEU A 61 -11.08 4.05 -17.07
N LEU A 62 -11.65 5.09 -16.46
CA LEU A 62 -13.10 5.35 -16.50
C LEU A 62 -13.57 5.67 -17.92
N GLU A 63 -12.83 6.48 -18.68
CA GLU A 63 -13.14 6.82 -20.08
C GLU A 63 -13.07 5.58 -21.00
N ASN A 64 -12.22 4.61 -20.67
CA ASN A 64 -12.13 3.31 -21.35
C ASN A 64 -13.16 2.28 -20.84
N GLY A 65 -14.09 2.69 -19.96
CA GLY A 65 -15.20 1.86 -19.52
C GLY A 65 -14.89 0.91 -18.36
N TYR A 66 -13.77 1.09 -17.66
CA TYR A 66 -13.43 0.27 -16.49
C TYR A 66 -14.08 0.84 -15.22
N ALA A 67 -14.81 0.00 -14.50
CA ALA A 67 -15.16 0.22 -13.10
C ALA A 67 -14.16 -0.54 -12.23
N PHE A 68 -13.45 0.15 -11.34
CA PHE A 68 -12.35 -0.45 -10.60
C PHE A 68 -12.13 0.17 -9.23
N GLN A 69 -11.27 -0.47 -8.43
CA GLN A 69 -10.66 0.09 -7.23
C GLN A 69 -9.15 -0.07 -7.32
N ALA A 70 -8.41 0.98 -6.94
CA ALA A 70 -6.96 0.94 -6.81
C ALA A 70 -6.54 0.97 -5.33
N THR A 71 -5.56 0.15 -4.99
CA THR A 71 -4.83 0.19 -3.72
C THR A 71 -3.38 0.48 -4.03
N ILE A 72 -2.76 1.40 -3.28
CA ILE A 72 -1.37 1.78 -3.46
C ILE A 72 -0.63 1.63 -2.13
N ALA A 73 0.56 1.05 -2.19
CA ALA A 73 1.50 0.99 -1.10
C ALA A 73 2.87 1.45 -1.61
N GLY A 74 3.47 2.44 -0.97
CA GLY A 74 4.81 2.93 -1.32
C GLY A 74 5.71 2.87 -0.10
N VAL A 75 6.90 2.29 -0.27
CA VAL A 75 7.97 2.37 0.74
C VAL A 75 8.90 3.54 0.45
N SER A 76 9.11 3.84 -0.83
CA SER A 76 9.90 4.96 -1.32
C SER A 76 9.40 5.35 -2.73
N LEU A 77 9.91 6.46 -3.29
CA LEU A 77 9.61 6.86 -4.66
C LEU A 77 10.07 5.85 -5.73
N ASN A 78 10.97 4.92 -5.38
CA ASN A 78 11.48 3.90 -6.29
C ASN A 78 10.84 2.51 -6.06
N ASP A 79 9.90 2.40 -5.12
CA ASP A 79 9.20 1.14 -4.79
C ASP A 79 7.76 1.44 -4.40
N ILE A 80 6.91 1.52 -5.44
CA ILE A 80 5.49 1.77 -5.36
C ILE A 80 4.75 0.56 -5.94
N GLN A 81 3.90 -0.03 -5.12
CA GLN A 81 3.06 -1.17 -5.48
C GLN A 81 1.63 -0.70 -5.68
N VAL A 82 1.06 -1.03 -6.84
CA VAL A 82 -0.30 -0.68 -7.22
C VAL A 82 -1.07 -1.96 -7.50
N LYS A 83 -2.24 -2.11 -6.88
CA LYS A 83 -3.20 -3.16 -7.19
C LYS A 83 -4.47 -2.54 -7.73
N ILE A 84 -4.87 -2.94 -8.93
CA ILE A 84 -6.14 -2.56 -9.55
C ILE A 84 -7.08 -3.78 -9.51
N VAL A 85 -8.27 -3.60 -8.95
CA VAL A 85 -9.34 -4.60 -8.91
C VAL A 85 -10.45 -4.16 -9.83
N LEU A 86 -10.69 -4.90 -10.92
CA LEU A 86 -11.75 -4.63 -11.89
C LEU A 86 -13.08 -5.19 -11.37
N TYR A 87 -14.15 -4.40 -11.49
CA TYR A 87 -15.48 -4.75 -11.01
C TYR A 87 -16.44 -5.17 -12.11
N ASN A 88 -16.24 -4.69 -13.33
CA ASN A 88 -17.11 -4.95 -14.48
C ASN A 88 -16.46 -5.79 -15.58
N ASN A 89 -15.18 -6.16 -15.41
CA ASN A 89 -14.41 -6.95 -16.37
C ASN A 89 -13.69 -8.08 -15.62
N GLU A 90 -13.58 -9.25 -16.26
CA GLU A 90 -12.67 -10.31 -15.84
C GLU A 90 -11.23 -9.89 -16.16
N ALA A 91 -10.28 -10.22 -15.28
CA ALA A 91 -8.86 -9.90 -15.49
C ALA A 91 -8.19 -10.91 -16.42
N THR A 92 -8.72 -11.05 -17.65
CA THR A 92 -8.11 -11.85 -18.71
C THR A 92 -6.74 -11.27 -19.10
N GLU A 93 -5.88 -12.05 -19.76
CA GLU A 93 -4.57 -11.55 -20.21
C GLU A 93 -4.70 -10.28 -21.06
N GLU A 94 -5.69 -10.25 -21.97
CA GLU A 94 -5.99 -9.10 -22.82
C GLU A 94 -6.39 -7.86 -22.01
N GLU A 95 -7.31 -8.01 -21.05
CA GLU A 95 -7.77 -6.89 -20.22
C GLU A 95 -6.66 -6.38 -19.29
N GLN A 96 -5.86 -7.28 -18.73
CA GLN A 96 -4.68 -6.90 -17.94
C GLN A 96 -3.66 -6.12 -18.78
N GLU A 97 -3.41 -6.54 -20.03
CA GLU A 97 -2.48 -5.86 -20.93
C GLU A 97 -2.96 -4.45 -21.30
N LYS A 98 -4.26 -4.27 -21.57
CA LYS A 98 -4.85 -2.95 -21.80
C LYS A 98 -4.67 -2.03 -20.60
N VAL A 99 -5.03 -2.49 -19.40
CA VAL A 99 -4.90 -1.70 -18.16
C VAL A 99 -3.44 -1.38 -17.85
N LYS A 100 -2.53 -2.34 -18.04
CA LYS A 100 -1.07 -2.10 -17.89
C LYS A 100 -0.57 -1.04 -18.86
N THR A 101 -1.01 -1.10 -20.11
CA THR A 101 -0.60 -0.16 -21.14
C THR A 101 -1.02 1.26 -20.77
N ILE A 102 -2.31 1.46 -20.44
CA ILE A 102 -2.83 2.75 -19.98
C ILE A 102 -2.03 3.28 -18.79
N PHE A 103 -1.82 2.44 -17.78
CA PHE A 103 -1.08 2.84 -16.58
C PHE A 103 0.35 3.30 -16.92
N TYR A 104 1.13 2.47 -17.62
CA TYR A 104 2.54 2.77 -17.88
C TYR A 104 2.75 3.87 -18.94
N GLU A 105 1.78 4.10 -19.83
CA GLU A 105 1.78 5.29 -20.70
C GLU A 105 1.68 6.57 -19.86
N ILE A 106 0.74 6.62 -18.92
CA ILE A 106 0.56 7.77 -18.03
C ILE A 106 1.79 7.99 -17.14
N ILE A 107 2.39 6.92 -16.60
CA ILE A 107 3.65 7.02 -15.83
C ILE A 107 4.75 7.69 -16.66
N LYS A 108 4.89 7.33 -17.95
CA LYS A 108 5.86 7.96 -18.86
C LYS A 108 5.51 9.41 -19.17
N GLU A 109 4.24 9.73 -19.36
CA GLU A 109 3.78 11.12 -19.60
C GLU A 109 4.15 12.05 -18.43
N TYR A 110 4.11 11.54 -17.21
CA TYR A 110 4.51 12.27 -16.00
C TYR A 110 6.03 12.27 -15.76
N ASN A 111 6.83 11.75 -16.70
CA ASN A 111 8.29 11.60 -16.59
C ASN A 111 8.74 10.78 -15.37
N LEU A 112 7.94 9.79 -14.97
CA LEU A 112 8.26 8.89 -13.86
C LEU A 112 8.93 7.61 -14.38
N ASP A 113 9.77 6.99 -13.54
CA ASP A 113 10.41 5.72 -13.87
C ASP A 113 9.38 4.58 -13.80
N PRO A 114 9.06 3.89 -14.90
CA PRO A 114 8.16 2.74 -14.89
C PRO A 114 8.63 1.62 -13.97
N ASN A 115 9.94 1.49 -13.73
CA ASN A 115 10.50 0.44 -12.89
C ASN A 115 10.27 0.70 -11.39
N ALA A 116 9.90 1.93 -11.01
CA ALA A 116 9.48 2.24 -9.65
C ALA A 116 8.09 1.67 -9.31
N PHE A 117 7.33 1.22 -10.31
CA PHE A 117 5.95 0.77 -10.15
C PHE A 117 5.78 -0.72 -10.43
N SER A 118 5.35 -1.46 -9.42
CA SER A 118 4.86 -2.83 -9.57
C SER A 118 3.34 -2.83 -9.65
N LEU A 119 2.78 -3.26 -10.79
CA LEU A 119 1.34 -3.25 -11.04
C LEU A 119 0.75 -4.66 -11.09
N VAL A 120 -0.25 -4.91 -10.23
CA VAL A 120 -1.06 -6.12 -10.23
C VAL A 120 -2.49 -5.77 -10.63
N ILE A 121 -3.04 -6.50 -11.59
CA ILE A 121 -4.45 -6.38 -11.99
C ILE A 121 -5.14 -7.68 -11.63
N SER A 122 -6.31 -7.55 -11.02
CA SER A 122 -7.19 -8.67 -10.64
C SER A 122 -8.63 -8.27 -10.88
N ASP A 123 -9.51 -9.25 -10.93
CA ASP A 123 -10.95 -9.10 -10.86
C ASP A 123 -11.46 -9.32 -9.43
N LYS A 124 -12.72 -8.97 -9.20
CA LYS A 124 -13.39 -9.08 -7.90
C LYS A 124 -13.78 -10.50 -7.52
#